data_AF-A0A7G6SJ01-F1
#
_entry.id   AF-A0A7G6SJ01-F1
#
_cell.length_a   1.000
_cell.length_b   1.000
_cell.length_c   1.000
_cell.angle_alpha   90.00
_cell.angle_beta   90.00
_cell.angle_gamma   90.00
#
_symmetry.space_group_name_H-M   'P 1'
#
loop_
_entity.id
_entity.type
_entity.pdbx_description
1 polymer ?
#
loop_
_entity_poly.entity_id
_entity_poly.type
_entity_poly.pdbx_seq_one_letter_code
_entity_poly.pdbx_strand_id
1 'polypeptide(L)'
;MKSTSSIHAKRIGDTEPGELIRIKIVDEFLLGIVLSNDDGRYIVGTLDPISNEVQYQVHISLSKDQRCISYGVDWLIEPILTDASWPAHSRFNWTPGALFLSNDEYSTVFRHHASSCDHGEILYDLSNSVLLERFPDGAAPITAWKIWASQRDYTHPGAQPLFEVTDVKIFAD
;
A
#
# COMPACT_ATOMS: atom_id res chain seq x y z
N MET A 1 -29.39 -10.48 -10.35
CA MET A 1 -28.35 -9.58 -10.90
C MET A 1 -27.00 -10.19 -10.57
N LYS A 2 -26.22 -10.62 -11.57
CA LYS A 2 -24.86 -11.13 -11.35
C LYS A 2 -23.92 -9.93 -11.37
N SER A 3 -23.30 -9.62 -10.24
CA SER A 3 -22.25 -8.59 -10.18
C SER A 3 -21.05 -9.09 -10.98
N THR A 4 -20.50 -8.25 -11.85
CA THR A 4 -19.25 -8.51 -12.58
C THR A 4 -18.03 -7.97 -11.85
N SER A 5 -18.18 -7.34 -10.69
CA SER A 5 -17.03 -6.86 -9.92
C SER A 5 -16.50 -7.95 -8.99
N SER A 6 -15.17 -8.08 -8.94
CA SER A 6 -14.39 -8.90 -7.99
C SER A 6 -14.38 -8.31 -6.57
N ILE A 7 -15.34 -7.45 -6.25
CA ILE A 7 -15.38 -6.73 -4.98
C ILE A 7 -16.20 -7.54 -3.98
N HIS A 8 -15.59 -7.89 -2.86
CA HIS A 8 -16.18 -8.79 -1.86
C HIS A 8 -16.13 -8.19 -0.47
N ALA A 9 -17.26 -8.19 0.25
CA ALA A 9 -17.24 -7.92 1.67
C ALA A 9 -16.81 -9.18 2.42
N LYS A 10 -15.73 -9.09 3.22
CA LYS A 10 -15.21 -10.22 4.01
C LYS A 10 -14.67 -9.81 5.36
N ARG A 11 -14.27 -10.78 6.19
CA ARG A 11 -13.51 -10.48 7.42
C ARG A 11 -12.04 -10.37 7.05
N ILE A 12 -11.30 -9.58 7.83
CA ILE A 12 -9.84 -9.50 7.70
C ILE A 12 -9.21 -10.89 7.85
N GLY A 13 -9.78 -11.75 8.69
CA GLY A 13 -9.34 -13.14 8.84
C GLY A 13 -9.44 -14.01 7.58
N ASP A 14 -10.20 -13.57 6.57
CA ASP A 14 -10.38 -14.27 5.29
C ASP A 14 -9.57 -13.59 4.15
N THR A 15 -8.65 -12.68 4.50
CA THR A 15 -7.74 -12.02 3.56
C THR A 15 -6.40 -12.74 3.45
N GLU A 16 -5.69 -12.48 2.37
CA GLU A 16 -4.33 -12.97 2.14
C GLU A 16 -3.33 -11.80 1.95
N PRO A 17 -2.02 -11.99 2.22
CA PRO A 17 -1.00 -11.00 1.92
C PRO A 17 -1.04 -10.55 0.46
N GLY A 18 -0.81 -9.27 0.22
CA GLY A 18 -0.92 -8.65 -1.09
C GLY A 18 -2.32 -8.19 -1.45
N GLU A 19 -3.34 -8.54 -0.69
CA GLU A 19 -4.71 -8.17 -1.03
C GLU A 19 -5.01 -6.69 -0.77
N LEU A 20 -5.61 -6.02 -1.76
CA LEU A 20 -6.07 -4.64 -1.62
C LEU A 20 -7.45 -4.61 -0.95
N ILE A 21 -7.55 -3.84 0.12
CA ILE A 21 -8.76 -3.76 0.94
C ILE A 21 -9.14 -2.31 1.23
N ARG A 22 -10.42 -2.09 1.49
CA ARG A 22 -10.98 -0.89 2.10
C ARG A 22 -11.56 -1.23 3.46
N ILE A 23 -11.13 -0.50 4.47
CA ILE A 23 -11.50 -0.70 5.88
C ILE A 23 -12.05 0.59 6.47
N LYS A 24 -12.86 0.47 7.52
CA LYS A 24 -13.24 1.60 8.36
C LYS A 24 -12.42 1.57 9.65
N ILE A 25 -11.74 2.67 9.97
CA ILE A 25 -11.05 2.87 11.25
C ILE A 25 -11.62 4.09 11.90
N VAL A 26 -12.18 3.93 13.11
CA VAL A 26 -12.96 4.96 13.80
C VAL A 26 -14.04 5.51 12.87
N ASP A 27 -13.83 6.68 12.26
CA ASP A 27 -14.77 7.37 11.36
C ASP A 27 -14.22 7.60 9.95
N GLU A 28 -13.05 7.06 9.64
CA GLU A 28 -12.40 7.21 8.34
C GLU A 28 -12.43 5.88 7.56
N PHE A 29 -12.56 5.98 6.24
CA PHE A 29 -12.42 4.85 5.35
C PHE A 29 -11.05 4.92 4.70
N LEU A 30 -10.26 3.87 4.87
CA LEU A 30 -8.90 3.79 4.37
C LEU A 30 -8.79 2.66 3.36
N LEU A 31 -8.06 2.90 2.29
CA LEU A 31 -7.52 1.90 1.41
C LEU A 31 -6.18 1.39 2.00
N GLY A 32 -5.97 0.09 1.94
CA GLY A 32 -4.76 -0.54 2.47
C GLY A 32 -4.46 -1.87 1.82
N ILE A 33 -3.24 -2.35 2.04
CA ILE A 33 -2.74 -3.63 1.54
C ILE A 33 -2.48 -4.53 2.76
N VAL A 34 -2.97 -5.76 2.70
CA VAL A 34 -2.66 -6.77 3.73
C VAL A 34 -1.18 -7.16 3.57
N LEU A 35 -0.35 -6.87 4.57
CA LEU A 35 1.09 -7.12 4.51
C LEU A 35 1.45 -8.48 5.10
N SER A 36 0.72 -8.91 6.13
CA SER A 36 0.93 -10.18 6.81
C SER A 36 -0.30 -10.59 7.61
N ASN A 37 -0.46 -11.89 7.80
CA ASN A 37 -1.51 -12.54 8.57
C ASN A 37 -0.94 -13.58 9.55
N ASP A 38 0.10 -13.21 10.30
CA ASP A 38 0.79 -14.13 11.20
C ASP A 38 0.18 -14.16 12.62
N ASP A 39 0.08 -15.34 13.22
CA ASP A 39 -0.36 -15.57 14.61
C ASP A 39 -1.65 -14.84 15.05
N GLY A 40 -2.60 -14.66 14.13
CA GLY A 40 -3.87 -13.99 14.40
C GLY A 40 -3.79 -12.47 14.50
N ARG A 41 -2.64 -11.89 14.13
CA ARG A 41 -2.44 -10.44 13.93
C ARG A 41 -2.41 -10.17 12.43
N TYR A 42 -3.22 -9.22 12.00
CA TYR A 42 -3.32 -8.86 10.59
C TYR A 42 -2.73 -7.47 10.42
N ILE A 43 -1.57 -7.42 9.76
CA ILE A 43 -0.86 -6.18 9.50
C ILE A 43 -1.35 -5.63 8.17
N VAL A 44 -1.81 -4.38 8.19
CA VAL A 44 -2.27 -3.67 7.00
C VAL A 44 -1.45 -2.40 6.83
N GLY A 45 -0.87 -2.21 5.64
CA GLY A 45 -0.25 -0.96 5.23
C GLY A 45 -1.31 -0.04 4.64
N THR A 46 -1.55 1.12 5.25
CA THR A 46 -2.53 2.08 4.77
C THR A 46 -1.92 2.92 3.65
N LEU A 47 -2.69 3.07 2.59
CA LEU A 47 -2.33 3.94 1.47
C LEU A 47 -2.79 5.37 1.75
N ASP A 48 -3.96 5.49 2.38
CA ASP A 48 -4.48 6.75 2.88
C ASP A 48 -3.80 7.14 4.22
N PRO A 49 -3.64 8.45 4.48
CA PRO A 49 -3.28 8.95 5.81
C PRO A 49 -4.40 8.62 6.82
N ILE A 50 -4.01 8.26 8.06
CA ILE A 50 -4.95 7.83 9.13
C ILE A 50 -5.56 9.03 9.90
N SER A 51 -5.10 10.25 9.61
CA SER A 51 -5.69 11.51 10.07
C SER A 51 -4.92 12.69 9.45
N ASN A 52 -5.35 13.92 9.73
CA ASN A 52 -4.59 15.12 9.37
C ASN A 52 -3.18 15.19 10.01
N GLU A 53 -2.93 14.43 11.09
CA GLU A 53 -1.67 14.43 11.83
C GLU A 53 -0.65 13.45 11.24
N VAL A 54 -1.11 12.35 10.63
CA VAL A 54 -0.25 11.33 10.03
C VAL A 54 -0.38 11.40 8.51
N GLN A 55 0.45 12.24 7.89
CA GLN A 55 0.40 12.54 6.45
C GLN A 55 1.19 11.55 5.57
N TYR A 56 1.51 10.38 6.09
CA TYR A 56 2.30 9.36 5.42
C TYR A 56 1.69 7.98 5.59
N GLN A 57 2.09 7.06 4.70
CA GLN A 57 1.66 5.67 4.74
C GLN A 57 2.23 4.99 5.98
N VAL A 58 1.36 4.32 6.73
CA VAL A 58 1.72 3.61 7.95
C VAL A 58 1.20 2.19 7.93
N HIS A 59 1.72 1.33 8.80
CA HIS A 59 1.11 0.04 9.07
C HIS A 59 0.35 0.07 10.40
N ILE A 60 -0.67 -0.78 10.46
CA ILE A 60 -1.55 -0.97 11.61
C ILE A 60 -1.87 -2.46 11.80
N SER A 61 -2.20 -2.82 13.03
CA SER A 61 -2.66 -4.17 13.38
C SER A 61 -4.17 -4.20 13.54
N LEU A 62 -4.82 -5.13 12.85
CA LEU A 62 -6.26 -5.33 12.91
C LEU A 62 -6.62 -6.69 13.52
N SER A 63 -7.81 -6.74 14.13
CA SER A 63 -8.44 -8.00 14.55
C SER A 63 -8.97 -8.77 13.34
N LYS A 64 -8.85 -10.10 13.39
CA LYS A 64 -9.40 -11.01 12.36
C LYS A 64 -10.88 -10.79 12.07
N ASP A 65 -11.66 -10.34 13.06
CA ASP A 65 -13.12 -10.19 12.92
C ASP A 65 -13.52 -8.84 12.30
N GLN A 66 -12.57 -7.93 12.10
CA GLN A 66 -12.80 -6.65 11.44
C GLN A 66 -13.33 -6.90 10.02
N ARG A 67 -14.34 -6.12 9.60
CA ARG A 67 -14.92 -6.20 8.25
C ARG A 67 -14.15 -5.29 7.28
N CYS A 68 -13.98 -5.78 6.06
CA CYS A 68 -13.40 -5.04 4.95
C CYS A 68 -14.18 -5.27 3.65
N ILE A 69 -13.96 -4.38 2.69
CA ILE A 69 -14.23 -4.61 1.28
C ILE A 69 -12.90 -5.00 0.64
N SER A 70 -12.83 -6.15 0.01
CA SER A 70 -11.67 -6.61 -0.75
C SER A 70 -11.85 -6.35 -2.24
N TYR A 71 -10.76 -5.98 -2.90
CA TYR A 71 -10.62 -5.89 -4.35
C TYR A 71 -9.84 -7.08 -4.93
N GLY A 72 -9.41 -8.02 -4.08
CA GLY A 72 -8.54 -9.15 -4.45
C GLY A 72 -7.07 -8.76 -4.53
N VAL A 73 -6.27 -9.64 -5.14
CA VAL A 73 -4.82 -9.49 -5.36
C VAL A 73 -4.46 -9.02 -6.78
N ASP A 74 -5.44 -8.98 -7.69
CA ASP A 74 -5.26 -8.62 -9.11
C ASP A 74 -5.30 -7.10 -9.38
N TRP A 75 -5.13 -6.29 -8.34
CA TRP A 75 -5.04 -4.83 -8.47
C TRP A 75 -3.72 -4.45 -9.14
N LEU A 76 -3.64 -3.22 -9.65
CA LEU A 76 -2.48 -2.76 -10.39
C LEU A 76 -1.91 -1.47 -9.83
N ILE A 77 -0.60 -1.34 -10.01
CA ILE A 77 0.13 -0.10 -9.80
C ILE A 77 0.48 0.50 -11.16
N GLU A 78 0.22 1.79 -11.32
CA GLU A 78 0.70 2.58 -12.44
C GLU A 78 1.76 3.56 -11.92
N PRO A 79 3.06 3.27 -12.11
CA PRO A 79 4.13 4.21 -11.77
C PRO A 79 4.16 5.38 -12.74
N ILE A 80 4.39 6.58 -12.21
CA ILE A 80 4.55 7.81 -13.01
C ILE A 80 5.98 8.32 -12.80
N LEU A 81 6.82 8.16 -13.82
CA LEU A 81 8.22 8.59 -13.76
C LEU A 81 8.32 10.12 -13.70
N THR A 82 9.16 10.60 -12.81
CA THR A 82 9.48 12.03 -12.65
C THR A 82 10.98 12.24 -12.78
N ASP A 83 11.45 13.49 -12.67
CA ASP A 83 12.89 13.81 -12.62
C ASP A 83 13.60 13.19 -11.41
N ALA A 84 12.85 12.71 -10.40
CA ALA A 84 13.39 11.99 -9.26
C ALA A 84 13.59 10.48 -9.53
N SER A 85 13.03 9.93 -10.61
CA SER A 85 12.99 8.50 -10.89
C SER A 85 14.25 7.96 -11.57
N TRP A 86 15.39 8.09 -10.90
CA TRP A 86 16.66 7.53 -11.33
C TRP A 86 17.32 6.64 -10.26
N PRO A 87 18.09 5.59 -10.65
CA PRO A 87 18.66 4.62 -9.72
C PRO A 87 19.58 5.22 -8.65
N ALA A 88 19.54 4.69 -7.43
CA ALA A 88 20.37 5.12 -6.30
C ALA A 88 20.14 6.58 -5.86
N HIS A 89 18.97 7.16 -6.13
CA HIS A 89 18.61 8.48 -5.63
C HIS A 89 18.28 8.43 -4.12
N SER A 90 19.30 8.66 -3.29
CA SER A 90 19.22 8.47 -1.84
C SER A 90 18.29 9.42 -1.07
N ARG A 91 17.87 10.53 -1.68
CA ARG A 91 16.99 11.56 -1.06
C ARG A 91 15.64 10.99 -0.59
N PHE A 92 15.16 9.94 -1.25
CA PHE A 92 13.86 9.32 -0.98
C PHE A 92 13.99 7.97 -0.29
N ASN A 93 15.21 7.57 0.13
CA ASN A 93 15.40 6.31 0.84
C ASN A 93 14.48 6.26 2.06
N TRP A 94 13.82 5.12 2.26
CA TRP A 94 12.90 4.90 3.38
C TRP A 94 11.73 5.88 3.48
N THR A 95 11.44 6.66 2.43
CA THR A 95 10.32 7.62 2.46
C THR A 95 8.99 6.90 2.24
N PRO A 96 8.06 6.89 3.21
CA PRO A 96 6.78 6.22 3.03
C PRO A 96 5.94 6.87 1.95
N GLY A 97 5.21 6.06 1.19
CA GLY A 97 4.44 6.54 0.03
C GLY A 97 5.24 6.66 -1.26
N ALA A 98 6.57 6.56 -1.24
CA ALA A 98 7.34 6.33 -2.46
C ALA A 98 7.33 4.84 -2.82
N LEU A 99 7.25 4.55 -4.12
CA LEU A 99 7.62 3.22 -4.62
C LEU A 99 9.12 3.20 -4.91
N PHE A 100 9.73 2.03 -4.78
CA PHE A 100 11.14 1.80 -5.08
C PHE A 100 11.23 0.70 -6.11
N LEU A 101 11.65 1.07 -7.33
CA LEU A 101 11.81 0.15 -8.45
C LEU A 101 13.23 -0.43 -8.45
N SER A 102 13.34 -1.75 -8.38
CA SER A 102 14.59 -2.49 -8.54
C SER A 102 14.32 -3.84 -9.21
N ASN A 103 15.09 -4.20 -10.24
CA ASN A 103 14.92 -5.45 -10.99
C ASN A 103 13.47 -5.75 -11.45
N ASP A 104 12.77 -4.73 -11.95
CA ASP A 104 11.36 -4.81 -12.36
C ASP A 104 10.35 -5.09 -11.22
N GLU A 105 10.80 -5.05 -9.97
CA GLU A 105 9.97 -5.20 -8.76
C GLU A 105 9.72 -3.85 -8.10
N TYR A 106 8.52 -3.67 -7.55
CA TYR A 106 8.15 -2.47 -6.80
C TYR A 106 8.07 -2.80 -5.32
N SER A 107 8.79 -2.03 -4.51
CA SER A 107 8.66 -2.07 -3.06
C SER A 107 8.21 -0.73 -2.50
N THR A 108 7.67 -0.72 -1.28
CA THR A 108 7.29 0.50 -0.56
C THR A 108 7.62 0.36 0.92
N VAL A 109 7.65 1.49 1.63
CA VAL A 109 7.87 1.55 3.06
C VAL A 109 6.61 2.04 3.76
N PHE A 110 6.22 1.35 4.83
CA PHE A 110 5.18 1.75 5.76
C PHE A 110 5.82 2.08 7.11
N ARG A 111 5.62 3.31 7.59
CA ARG A 111 6.06 3.68 8.95
C ARG A 111 5.15 3.08 10.01
N HIS A 112 5.64 2.98 11.23
CA HIS A 112 4.76 2.61 12.35
C HIS A 112 3.83 3.77 12.69
N HIS A 113 2.57 3.48 12.97
CA HIS A 113 1.71 4.45 13.64
C HIS A 113 2.14 4.57 15.12
N ALA A 114 2.13 5.76 15.72
CA ALA A 114 2.61 5.97 17.09
C ALA A 114 1.88 5.13 18.16
N SER A 115 0.66 4.67 17.86
CA SER A 115 -0.09 3.75 18.73
C SER A 115 0.25 2.27 18.53
N SER A 116 1.13 1.93 17.58
CA SER A 116 1.60 0.58 17.30
C SER A 116 2.97 0.41 17.92
N CYS A 117 3.04 -0.31 19.04
CA CYS A 117 4.29 -0.51 19.80
C CYS A 117 5.14 -1.68 19.30
N ASP A 118 4.66 -2.44 18.32
CA ASP A 118 5.19 -3.80 18.09
C ASP A 118 6.15 -3.91 16.90
N HIS A 119 6.11 -3.01 15.91
CA HIS A 119 6.94 -3.11 14.71
C HIS A 119 7.53 -1.76 14.30
N GLY A 120 8.79 -1.77 13.85
CA GLY A 120 9.44 -0.61 13.24
C GLY A 120 8.88 -0.31 11.84
N GLU A 121 9.66 0.33 10.99
CA GLU A 121 9.28 0.51 9.59
C GLU A 121 9.19 -0.86 8.89
N ILE A 122 8.14 -1.06 8.10
CA ILE A 122 7.96 -2.26 7.27
C ILE A 122 8.31 -1.90 5.84
N LEU A 123 9.27 -2.63 5.29
CA LEU A 123 9.55 -2.64 3.86
C LEU A 123 8.81 -3.82 3.24
N TYR A 124 8.07 -3.56 2.17
CA TYR A 124 7.19 -4.54 1.54
C TYR A 124 7.40 -4.57 0.03
N ASP A 125 7.57 -5.76 -0.52
CA ASP A 125 7.57 -6.02 -1.95
C ASP A 125 6.13 -6.18 -2.44
N LEU A 126 5.67 -5.23 -3.25
CA LEU A 126 4.34 -5.19 -3.82
C LEU A 126 4.18 -6.16 -4.99
N SER A 127 5.27 -6.49 -5.68
CA SER A 127 5.27 -7.42 -6.82
C SER A 127 5.11 -8.86 -6.37
N ASN A 128 5.78 -9.24 -5.28
CA ASN A 128 5.76 -10.62 -4.76
C ASN A 128 4.91 -10.80 -3.51
N SER A 129 4.37 -9.71 -2.94
CA SER A 129 3.55 -9.72 -1.73
C SER A 129 4.25 -10.30 -0.50
N VAL A 130 5.48 -9.87 -0.27
CA VAL A 130 6.32 -10.34 0.84
C VAL A 130 6.99 -9.19 1.59
N LEU A 131 7.23 -9.42 2.88
CA LEU A 131 8.04 -8.52 3.70
C LEU A 131 9.52 -8.64 3.31
N LEU A 132 10.21 -7.50 3.23
CA LEU A 132 11.63 -7.45 2.95
C LEU A 132 12.42 -7.13 4.21
N GLU A 133 13.53 -7.84 4.43
CA GLU A 133 14.45 -7.56 5.54
C GLU A 133 15.37 -6.37 5.27
N ARG A 134 15.60 -6.05 3.98
CA ARG A 134 16.56 -5.04 3.55
C ARG A 134 16.04 -4.26 2.36
N PHE A 135 16.37 -2.97 2.36
CA PHE A 135 16.09 -2.07 1.25
C PHE A 135 16.82 -2.53 -0.02
N PRO A 136 16.16 -2.54 -1.20
CA PRO A 136 16.82 -2.95 -2.43
C PRO A 136 17.94 -1.97 -2.80
N ASP A 137 19.15 -2.50 -3.02
CA ASP A 137 20.30 -1.69 -3.41
C ASP A 137 20.06 -1.01 -4.76
N GLY A 138 20.35 0.28 -4.83
CA GLY A 138 20.29 1.05 -6.08
C GLY A 138 18.87 1.30 -6.62
N ALA A 139 17.82 1.07 -5.83
CA ALA A 139 16.45 1.30 -6.28
C ALA A 139 16.23 2.73 -6.79
N ALA A 140 15.39 2.87 -7.82
CA ALA A 140 14.92 4.16 -8.32
C ALA A 140 13.61 4.54 -7.61
N PRO A 141 13.54 5.69 -6.92
CA PRO A 141 12.31 6.09 -6.26
C PRO A 141 11.29 6.63 -7.26
N ILE A 142 10.03 6.33 -7.04
CA ILE A 142 8.89 6.79 -7.81
C ILE A 142 7.95 7.51 -6.85
N THR A 143 7.88 8.83 -6.98
CA THR A 143 7.17 9.72 -6.07
C THR A 143 5.76 10.06 -6.55
N ALA A 144 5.37 9.57 -7.72
CA ALA A 144 4.02 9.71 -8.25
C ALA A 144 3.56 8.36 -8.82
N TRP A 145 2.38 7.91 -8.43
CA TRP A 145 1.84 6.62 -8.86
C TRP A 145 0.34 6.50 -8.53
N LYS A 146 -0.32 5.54 -9.15
CA LYS A 146 -1.75 5.25 -8.96
C LYS A 146 -1.99 3.79 -8.67
N ILE A 147 -3.07 3.49 -7.94
CA ILE A 147 -3.58 2.13 -7.78
C ILE A 147 -4.95 1.98 -8.43
N TRP A 148 -5.12 0.89 -9.16
CA TRP A 148 -6.33 0.52 -9.86
C TRP A 148 -6.89 -0.77 -9.29
N ALA A 149 -8.21 -0.89 -9.20
CA ALA A 149 -8.87 -2.08 -8.67
C ALA A 149 -8.56 -3.35 -9.49
N SER A 150 -8.30 -3.20 -10.79
CA SER A 150 -7.94 -4.31 -11.69
C SER A 150 -7.36 -3.81 -13.02
N GLN A 151 -6.77 -4.71 -13.81
CA GLN A 151 -6.40 -4.47 -15.22
C GLN A 151 -7.58 -4.04 -16.10
N ARG A 152 -8.76 -4.58 -15.81
CA ARG A 152 -9.98 -4.22 -16.53
C ARG A 152 -10.34 -2.76 -16.28
N ASP A 153 -10.25 -2.31 -15.03
CA ASP A 153 -10.57 -0.93 -14.67
C ASP A 153 -9.53 0.04 -15.24
N TYR A 154 -8.24 -0.30 -15.16
CA TYR A 154 -7.16 0.49 -15.76
C TYR A 154 -7.35 0.77 -17.25
N THR A 155 -7.81 -0.23 -18.00
CA THR A 155 -7.98 -0.11 -19.47
C THR A 155 -9.34 0.44 -19.88
N HIS A 156 -10.27 0.64 -18.94
CA HIS A 156 -11.61 1.11 -19.26
C HIS A 156 -11.64 2.63 -19.47
N PRO A 157 -12.12 3.13 -20.63
CA PRO A 157 -12.20 4.56 -20.88
C PRO A 157 -13.02 5.30 -19.81
N GLY A 158 -12.41 6.30 -19.18
CA GLY A 158 -13.06 7.14 -18.17
C GLY A 158 -13.06 6.56 -16.75
N ALA A 159 -12.52 5.36 -16.54
CA ALA A 159 -12.28 4.85 -15.19
C ALA A 159 -11.30 5.76 -14.43
N GLN A 160 -11.43 5.77 -13.10
CA GLN A 160 -10.58 6.50 -12.19
C GLN A 160 -9.79 5.52 -11.32
N PRO A 161 -8.55 5.87 -10.92
CA PRO A 161 -7.82 5.06 -9.96
C PRO A 161 -8.55 5.06 -8.61
N LEU A 162 -8.35 4.00 -7.82
CA LEU A 162 -8.83 3.96 -6.45
C LEU A 162 -8.05 4.90 -5.54
N PHE A 163 -6.78 5.15 -5.87
CA PHE A 163 -5.85 5.95 -5.09
C PHE A 163 -4.76 6.53 -5.98
N GLU A 164 -4.29 7.73 -5.65
CA GLU A 164 -3.25 8.45 -6.39
C GLU A 164 -2.31 9.18 -5.43
N VAL A 165 -1.02 9.01 -5.66
CA VAL A 165 0.05 9.85 -5.10
C VAL A 165 0.57 10.73 -6.21
N THR A 166 0.50 12.05 -6.02
CA THR A 166 0.99 13.03 -7.01
C THR A 166 2.37 13.56 -6.68
N ASP A 167 2.75 13.53 -5.40
CA ASP A 167 4.10 13.81 -4.93
C ASP A 167 4.29 13.19 -3.54
N VAL A 168 5.53 12.81 -3.20
CA VAL A 168 5.86 12.25 -1.90
C VAL A 168 6.56 13.31 -1.05
N LYS A 169 5.99 13.57 0.12
CA LYS A 169 6.60 14.47 1.09
C LYS A 169 7.77 13.79 1.79
N ILE A 170 8.91 14.45 1.83
CA ILE A 170 10.03 14.06 2.68
C ILE A 170 9.79 14.66 4.06
N PHE A 171 9.66 13.79 5.05
CA PHE A 171 9.53 14.21 6.44
C PHE A 171 10.94 14.29 7.04
N ALA A 172 11.25 15.40 7.71
CA ALA A 172 12.45 15.47 8.53
C ALA A 172 12.23 14.59 9.78
N ASP A 173 13.22 13.75 10.10
CA ASP A 173 13.22 12.96 11.33
C ASP A 173 13.37 13.83 12.59
#